data_AF-A0A9P7GP58-F1
#
_entry.id   AF-A0A9P7GP58-F1
#
_cell.length_a   1.000
_cell.length_b   1.000
_cell.length_c   1.000
_cell.angle_alpha   90.00
_cell.angle_beta   90.00
_cell.angle_gamma   90.00
#
_symmetry.space_group_name_H-M   'P 1'
#
loop_
_entity.id
_entity.type
_entity.pdbx_description
1 polymer ?
#
loop_
_entity_poly.entity_id
_entity_poly.type
_entity_poly.pdbx_seq_one_letter_code
_entity_poly.pdbx_strand_id
1 'polypeptide(L)'
;MIGRSEVVGRPLAALLSNDGARVFSVDIDSIQEYTKRPRVERSTESEAIRRYHARHVVRPSNLTLQECLALSDVVVSAVPSATYKVKTEWLKDGCVCLNVAADKNFEKDVREKASLYIPAVGKVTILMLLRNLLRLQQYTQASS
;
A
#
# COMPACT_ATOMS: atom_id res chain seq x y z
N MET A 1 3.14 4.48 -0.88
CA MET A 1 1.81 4.30 -1.49
C MET A 1 1.29 5.66 -1.92
N ILE A 2 1.17 5.87 -3.23
CA ILE A 2 0.65 7.11 -3.82
C ILE A 2 -0.80 6.87 -4.22
N GLY A 3 -1.70 7.68 -3.69
CA GLY A 3 -3.14 7.50 -3.81
C GLY A 3 -3.71 6.85 -2.54
N ARG A 4 -4.55 7.61 -1.83
CA ARG A 4 -5.16 7.21 -0.55
C ARG A 4 -6.67 7.00 -0.67
N SER A 5 -7.10 6.28 -1.70
CA SER A 5 -8.52 5.94 -1.90
C SER A 5 -9.03 4.96 -0.83
N GLU A 6 -10.32 5.01 -0.49
CA GLU A 6 -10.96 4.06 0.42
C GLU A 6 -10.99 2.63 -0.12
N VAL A 7 -11.02 2.47 -1.44
CA VAL A 7 -11.19 1.17 -2.08
C VAL A 7 -9.87 0.39 -2.15
N VAL A 8 -8.74 1.07 -2.36
CA VAL A 8 -7.43 0.42 -2.57
C VAL A 8 -6.33 1.06 -1.73
N GLY A 9 -6.21 2.39 -1.78
CA GLY A 9 -5.12 3.14 -1.15
C GLY A 9 -4.95 2.87 0.34
N ARG A 10 -5.98 3.21 1.12
CA ARG A 10 -5.98 3.05 2.59
C ARG A 10 -5.92 1.59 3.00
N PRO A 11 -6.73 0.66 2.44
CA PRO A 11 -6.64 -0.75 2.80
C PRO A 11 -5.26 -1.35 2.53
N LEU A 12 -4.63 -1.01 1.40
CA LEU A 12 -3.31 -1.54 1.05
C LEU A 12 -2.22 -1.00 1.99
N ALA A 13 -2.22 0.30 2.30
CA ALA A 13 -1.28 0.88 3.26
C ALA A 13 -1.42 0.28 4.66
N ALA A 14 -2.66 0.06 5.11
CA ALA A 14 -2.96 -0.61 6.38
C ALA A 14 -2.48 -2.07 6.37
N LEU A 15 -2.70 -2.83 5.28
CA LEU A 15 -2.27 -4.22 5.17
C LEU A 15 -0.75 -4.35 5.24
N LEU A 16 -0.02 -3.55 4.45
CA LEU A 16 1.44 -3.55 4.43
C LEU A 16 2.05 -3.16 5.78
N SER A 17 1.47 -2.16 6.46
CA SER A 17 1.98 -1.72 7.77
C SER A 17 1.70 -2.73 8.88
N ASN A 18 0.59 -3.46 8.82
CA ASN A 18 0.32 -4.58 9.75
C ASN A 18 1.35 -5.70 9.61
N ASP A 19 1.83 -5.94 8.38
CA ASP A 19 2.88 -6.92 8.09
C ASP A 19 4.28 -6.44 8.49
N GLY A 20 4.42 -5.17 8.90
CA GLY A 20 5.65 -4.61 9.47
C GLY A 20 6.33 -3.56 8.60
N ALA A 21 5.77 -3.23 7.44
CA ALA A 21 6.31 -2.14 6.62
C ALA A 21 6.06 -0.78 7.28
N ARG A 22 7.01 0.14 7.11
CA ARG A 22 6.78 1.57 7.29
C ARG A 22 6.22 2.11 5.98
N VAL A 23 4.99 2.60 5.98
CA VAL A 23 4.31 2.99 4.73
C VAL A 23 4.00 4.48 4.74
N PHE A 24 4.60 5.21 3.80
CA PHE A 24 4.18 6.57 3.47
C PHE A 24 2.95 6.51 2.54
N SER A 25 1.79 6.92 3.06
CA SER A 25 0.54 7.04 2.33
C SER A 25 0.31 8.48 1.90
N VAL A 26 0.50 8.72 0.60
CA VAL A 26 0.43 10.03 -0.03
C VAL A 26 -0.96 10.24 -0.63
N ASP A 27 -1.51 11.42 -0.37
CA ASP A 27 -2.74 11.95 -0.97
C ASP A 27 -2.46 13.35 -1.52
N ILE A 28 -3.45 13.97 -2.17
CA ILE A 28 -3.29 15.28 -2.83
C ILE A 28 -2.78 16.33 -1.85
N ASP A 29 -3.36 16.41 -0.65
CA ASP A 29 -3.09 17.49 0.31
C ASP A 29 -2.23 17.08 1.52
N SER A 30 -1.92 15.80 1.68
CA SER A 30 -1.24 15.34 2.90
C SER A 30 -0.58 13.97 2.77
N ILE A 31 0.49 13.79 3.55
CA ILE A 31 1.19 12.53 3.70
C ILE A 31 0.98 11.99 5.11
N GLN A 32 0.66 10.71 5.19
CA GLN A 32 0.49 9.99 6.45
C GLN A 32 1.48 8.83 6.51
N GLU A 33 2.06 8.61 7.68
CA GLU A 33 2.91 7.47 7.95
C GLU A 33 2.13 6.39 8.70
N TYR A 34 2.09 5.21 8.12
CA TYR A 34 1.48 4.01 8.68
C TYR A 34 2.60 3.10 9.20
N THR A 35 2.49 2.71 10.46
CA THR A 35 3.44 1.81 11.12
C THR A 35 2.71 0.71 11.88
N LYS A 36 3.38 -0.42 12.07
CA LYS A 36 2.85 -1.50 12.92
C LYS A 36 2.70 -0.98 14.36
N ARG A 37 1.58 -1.30 15.02
CA ARG A 37 1.43 -0.97 16.43
C ARG A 37 2.48 -1.75 17.27
N PRO A 38 3.22 -1.10 18.18
CA PRO A 38 4.11 -1.79 19.10
C PRO A 38 3.34 -2.82 19.94
N ARG A 39 3.91 -4.02 20.13
CA ARG A 39 3.40 -5.00 21.08
C ARG A 39 3.72 -4.50 22.49
N VAL A 40 2.79 -3.78 23.12
CA VAL A 40 2.92 -3.47 24.55
C VAL A 40 2.75 -4.78 25.33
N GLU A 41 3.69 -5.06 26.24
CA GLU A 41 3.70 -6.24 27.09
C GLU A 41 2.38 -6.38 27.86
N ARG A 42 1.99 -7.63 28.12
CA ARG A 42 0.68 -8.02 28.64
C ARG A 42 0.49 -7.51 30.07
N SER A 43 -0.26 -6.43 30.26
CA SER A 43 -0.97 -6.16 31.50
C SER A 43 -2.42 -6.63 31.39
N THR A 44 -2.91 -7.28 32.44
CA THR A 44 -4.19 -8.00 32.53
C THR A 44 -5.45 -7.15 32.31
N GLU A 45 -5.36 -5.82 32.45
CA GLU A 45 -6.47 -4.89 32.17
C GLU A 45 -6.63 -4.57 30.67
N SER A 46 -5.62 -4.88 29.85
CA SER A 46 -5.57 -4.44 28.44
C SER A 46 -6.35 -5.33 27.47
N GLU A 47 -6.87 -6.49 27.87
CA GLU A 47 -7.45 -7.50 26.96
C GLU A 47 -8.86 -7.17 26.45
N ALA A 48 -9.70 -6.53 27.27
CA ALA A 48 -11.06 -6.16 26.87
C ALA A 48 -11.06 -5.02 25.83
N ILE A 49 -10.10 -4.10 25.94
CA ILE A 49 -9.92 -2.93 25.07
C ILE A 49 -9.30 -3.33 23.72
N ARG A 50 -8.48 -4.40 23.68
CA ARG A 50 -7.77 -4.88 22.46
C ARG A 50 -8.66 -5.46 21.36
N ARG A 51 -9.91 -5.86 21.64
CA ARG A 51 -10.80 -6.46 20.61
C ARG A 51 -11.20 -5.50 19.48
N TYR A 52 -11.09 -4.19 19.69
CA TYR A 52 -11.60 -3.18 18.75
C TYR A 52 -10.52 -2.27 18.14
N HIS A 53 -9.23 -2.49 18.41
CA HIS A 53 -8.18 -1.57 17.94
C HIS A 53 -7.60 -1.93 16.57
N ALA A 54 -7.60 -0.94 15.67
CA ALA A 54 -6.92 -0.99 14.38
C ALA A 54 -5.44 -1.39 14.55
N ARG A 55 -5.02 -2.40 13.77
CA ARG A 55 -3.72 -3.10 13.90
C ARG A 55 -2.49 -2.23 13.57
N HIS A 56 -2.67 -1.08 12.92
CA HIS A 56 -1.64 -0.12 12.56
C HIS A 56 -1.85 1.22 13.29
N VAL A 57 -0.80 2.04 13.34
CA VAL A 57 -0.84 3.42 13.82
C VAL A 57 -0.62 4.34 12.62
N VAL A 58 -1.48 5.36 12.49
CA VAL A 58 -1.38 6.40 11.46
C VAL A 58 -0.94 7.70 12.12
N ARG A 59 0.08 8.35 11.56
CA ARG A 59 0.55 9.66 12.01
C ARG A 59 0.67 10.60 10.81
N PRO A 60 0.41 11.90 10.94
CA PRO A 60 0.78 12.84 9.90
C PRO A 60 2.32 12.83 9.71
N SER A 61 2.76 13.03 8.48
CA SER A 61 4.17 13.17 8.13
C SER A 61 4.42 14.58 7.59
N ASN A 62 5.56 15.16 7.95
CA ASN A 62 6.03 16.45 7.43
C ASN A 62 6.97 16.28 6.22
N LEU A 63 7.25 15.05 5.81
CA LEU A 63 8.07 14.77 4.63
C LEU A 63 7.33 15.17 3.37
N THR A 64 8.08 15.65 2.38
CA THR A 64 7.62 15.87 1.02
C THR A 64 7.50 14.54 0.26
N LEU A 65 6.77 14.55 -0.87
CA LEU A 65 6.68 13.38 -1.74
C LEU A 65 8.07 12.94 -2.22
N GLN A 66 8.93 13.88 -2.60
CA GLN A 66 10.29 13.58 -3.07
C GLN A 66 11.11 12.86 -1.99
N GLU A 67 11.08 13.33 -0.75
CA GLU A 67 11.77 12.68 0.37
C GLU A 67 11.21 11.27 0.64
N CYS A 68 9.88 11.12 0.62
CA CYS A 68 9.26 9.80 0.76
C CYS A 68 9.71 8.82 -0.33
N LEU A 69 9.81 9.27 -1.59
CA LEU A 69 10.24 8.44 -2.72
C LEU A 69 11.71 8.04 -2.60
N ALA A 70 12.57 8.97 -2.18
CA ALA A 70 14.00 8.71 -1.97
C ALA A 70 14.26 7.70 -0.83
N LEU A 71 13.37 7.65 0.18
CA LEU A 71 13.46 6.71 1.29
C LEU A 71 12.82 5.35 1.01
N SER A 72 11.96 5.24 0.00
CA SER A 72 11.12 4.05 -0.20
C SER A 72 11.81 2.96 -1.02
N ASP A 73 11.97 1.77 -0.45
CA ASP A 73 12.41 0.57 -1.19
C ASP A 73 11.34 0.04 -2.15
N VAL A 74 10.06 0.32 -1.85
CA VAL A 74 8.91 -0.08 -2.67
C VAL A 74 7.98 1.12 -2.88
N VAL A 75 7.70 1.43 -4.14
CA VAL A 75 6.80 2.52 -4.54
C VAL A 75 5.60 1.94 -5.28
N VAL A 76 4.42 2.11 -4.69
CA VAL A 76 3.14 1.73 -5.29
C VAL A 76 2.38 3.00 -5.68
N SER A 77 1.89 3.07 -6.91
CA SER A 77 1.05 4.18 -7.39
C SER A 77 -0.33 3.70 -7.83
N ALA A 78 -1.37 4.41 -7.39
CA ALA A 78 -2.78 4.14 -7.68
C ALA A 78 -3.56 5.43 -8.01
N VAL A 79 -2.91 6.40 -8.67
CA VAL A 79 -3.54 7.69 -9.02
C VAL A 79 -4.35 7.52 -10.32
N PRO A 80 -5.67 7.79 -10.29
CA PRO A 80 -6.55 7.62 -11.46
C PRO A 80 -6.44 8.83 -12.40
N SER A 81 -5.24 9.09 -12.90
CA SER A 81 -4.98 10.18 -13.83
C SER A 81 -3.91 9.80 -14.85
N ALA A 82 -4.26 9.97 -16.12
CA ALA A 82 -3.35 9.78 -17.25
C ALA A 82 -2.20 10.80 -17.28
N THR A 83 -2.41 12.00 -16.72
CA THR A 83 -1.41 13.08 -16.71
C THR A 83 -0.41 12.96 -15.56
N TYR A 84 -0.77 12.22 -14.50
CA TYR A 84 0.12 12.03 -13.36
C TYR A 84 1.31 11.14 -13.72
N LYS A 85 2.52 11.58 -13.35
CA LYS A 85 3.77 10.83 -13.52
C LYS A 85 4.65 10.97 -12.27
N VAL A 86 5.06 9.83 -11.73
CA VAL A 86 6.11 9.71 -10.72
C VAL A 86 7.43 9.90 -11.42
N LYS A 87 8.16 10.93 -10.99
CA LYS A 87 9.47 11.27 -11.54
C LYS A 87 10.50 10.21 -11.19
N THR A 88 11.19 9.68 -12.20
CA THR A 88 12.22 8.67 -12.03
C THR A 88 13.39 9.21 -11.20
N GLU A 89 13.74 10.49 -11.35
CA GLU A 89 14.79 11.16 -10.55
C GLU A 89 14.55 11.08 -9.03
N TRP A 90 13.31 11.05 -8.57
CA TRP A 90 12.98 11.03 -7.13
C TRP A 90 13.00 9.64 -6.50
N LEU A 91 13.01 8.59 -7.31
CA LEU A 91 13.02 7.21 -6.82
C LEU A 91 14.38 6.86 -6.22
N LYS A 92 14.39 5.94 -5.25
CA LYS A 92 15.60 5.29 -4.79
C LYS A 92 16.13 4.30 -5.84
N ASP A 93 17.44 4.27 -6.06
CA ASP A 93 18.07 3.27 -6.94
C ASP A 93 17.78 1.85 -6.47
N GLY A 94 17.41 0.98 -7.41
CA GLY A 94 17.06 -0.41 -7.12
C GLY A 94 15.72 -0.61 -6.41
N CYS A 95 14.88 0.44 -6.28
CA CYS A 95 13.55 0.28 -5.69
C CYS A 95 12.63 -0.61 -6.56
N VAL A 96 11.57 -1.13 -5.96
CA VAL A 96 10.51 -1.84 -6.66
C VAL A 96 9.37 -0.86 -6.97
N CYS A 97 8.95 -0.80 -8.23
CA CYS A 97 7.85 0.05 -8.68
C CYS A 97 6.63 -0.77 -9.11
N LEU A 98 5.46 -0.44 -8.55
CA LEU A 98 4.20 -1.13 -8.83
C LEU A 98 3.11 -0.13 -9.24
N ASN A 99 2.58 -0.30 -10.44
CA ASN A 99 1.45 0.51 -10.93
C ASN A 99 0.13 -0.26 -10.77
N VAL A 100 -0.74 0.26 -9.91
CA VAL A 100 -2.07 -0.29 -9.61
C VAL A 100 -3.18 0.46 -10.34
N ALA A 101 -2.92 1.71 -10.75
CA ALA A 101 -3.85 2.49 -11.57
C ALA A 101 -4.06 1.87 -12.96
N ALA A 102 -5.19 2.18 -13.59
CA ALA A 102 -5.44 1.83 -14.99
C ALA A 102 -4.47 2.57 -15.93
N ASP A 103 -4.18 3.82 -15.61
CA ASP A 103 -3.20 4.65 -16.31
C ASP A 103 -1.77 4.33 -15.86
N LYS A 104 -0.80 4.62 -16.74
CA LYS A 104 0.62 4.50 -16.42
C LYS A 104 1.05 5.69 -15.56
N ASN A 105 1.26 5.49 -14.26
CA ASN A 105 1.70 6.57 -13.37
C ASN A 105 3.22 6.76 -13.29
N PHE A 106 4.04 5.91 -13.92
CA PHE A 106 5.50 6.06 -13.90
C PHE A 106 6.03 6.60 -15.23
N GLU A 107 7.16 7.32 -15.19
CA GLU A 107 7.88 7.71 -16.39
C GLU A 107 8.44 6.50 -17.14
N LYS A 108 8.76 6.69 -18.43
CA LYS A 108 9.11 5.58 -19.35
C LYS A 108 10.45 4.92 -19.01
N ASP A 109 11.35 5.69 -18.42
CA ASP A 109 12.70 5.34 -18.00
C ASP A 109 12.77 4.67 -16.62
N VAL A 110 11.64 4.47 -15.92
CA VAL A 110 11.60 3.85 -14.58
C VAL A 110 12.33 2.50 -14.52
N ARG A 111 12.38 1.75 -15.63
CA ARG A 111 13.05 0.45 -15.74
C ARG A 111 14.58 0.53 -15.64
N GLU A 112 15.15 1.70 -15.90
CA GLU A 112 16.60 1.92 -15.81
C GLU A 112 17.04 2.10 -14.35
N LYS A 113 16.12 2.51 -13.48
CA LYS A 113 16.38 2.81 -12.07
C LYS A 113 15.83 1.78 -11.10
N ALA A 114 14.65 1.23 -11.38
CA ALA A 114 14.00 0.24 -10.53
C ALA A 114 14.59 -1.16 -10.76
N SER A 115 14.79 -1.92 -9.69
CA SER A 115 15.20 -3.33 -9.79
C SER A 115 14.08 -4.21 -10.36
N LEU A 116 12.82 -3.82 -10.15
CA LEU A 116 11.63 -4.47 -10.66
C LEU A 116 10.55 -3.43 -10.93
N TYR A 117 9.96 -3.46 -12.12
CA TYR A 117 8.81 -2.64 -12.47
C TYR A 117 7.64 -3.48 -12.96
N ILE A 118 6.50 -3.36 -12.28
CA ILE A 118 5.24 -4.00 -12.65
C ILE A 118 4.28 -2.93 -13.21
N PRO A 119 4.04 -2.91 -14.53
CA PRO A 119 3.31 -1.83 -15.19
C PRO A 119 1.80 -1.88 -14.99
N ALA A 120 1.25 -3.04 -14.62
CA ALA A 120 -0.17 -3.22 -14.34
C ALA A 120 -0.42 -4.47 -13.50
N VAL A 121 -1.42 -4.42 -12.63
CA VAL A 121 -1.83 -5.56 -11.76
C VAL A 121 -3.13 -6.23 -12.20
N GLY A 122 -3.80 -5.74 -13.25
CA GLY A 122 -5.17 -6.17 -13.60
C GLY A 122 -5.36 -7.68 -13.74
N LYS A 123 -4.40 -8.39 -14.34
CA LYS A 123 -4.44 -9.86 -14.46
C LYS A 123 -4.39 -10.56 -13.08
N VAL A 124 -3.56 -10.04 -12.16
CA VAL A 124 -3.47 -10.54 -10.78
C VAL A 124 -4.76 -10.24 -10.03
N THR A 125 -5.36 -9.07 -10.23
CA THR A 125 -6.65 -8.72 -9.65
C THR A 125 -7.74 -9.70 -10.06
N ILE A 126 -7.88 -10.00 -11.36
CA ILE A 126 -8.85 -10.98 -11.87
C ILE A 126 -8.62 -12.36 -11.23
N LEU A 127 -7.37 -12.82 -11.17
CA LEU A 127 -7.02 -14.09 -10.54
C LEU A 127 -7.41 -14.12 -9.05
N MET A 128 -7.15 -13.04 -8.31
CA MET A 128 -7.51 -12.95 -6.89
C MET A 128 -9.02 -12.95 -6.69
N LEU A 129 -9.80 -12.31 -7.58
CA LEU A 129 -11.27 -12.35 -7.54
C LEU A 129 -11.80 -13.76 -7.77
N LEU A 130 -11.27 -14.49 -8.77
CA LEU A 130 -11.65 -15.88 -9.02
C LEU A 130 -11.31 -16.79 -7.84
N ARG A 131 -10.12 -16.63 -7.25
CA ARG A 131 -9.75 -17.36 -6.04
C ARG A 131 -10.69 -17.05 -4.87
N ASN A 132 -11.06 -15.78 -4.69
CA ASN A 132 -11.97 -15.37 -3.62
C ASN A 132 -13.37 -15.95 -3.82
N LEU A 133 -13.85 -16.05 -5.06
CA LEU A 133 -15.11 -16.72 -5.39
C LEU A 133 -15.11 -18.19 -4.95
N LEU A 134 -14.06 -18.94 -5.31
CA LEU A 134 -13.92 -20.34 -4.89
C LEU A 134 -13.87 -20.49 -3.36
N ARG A 135 -13.18 -19.58 -2.67
CA ARG A 135 -13.15 -19.56 -1.19
C ARG A 135 -14.52 -19.31 -0.58
N LEU A 136 -15.32 -18.41 -1.15
CA LEU A 136 -16.67 -18.14 -0.66
C LEU A 136 -17.58 -19.37 -0.80
N GLN A 137 -17.51 -20.05 -1.95
CA GLN A 137 -18.25 -21.30 -2.16
C GLN A 137 -17.89 -22.37 -1.12
N GLN A 138 -16.59 -22.53 -0.82
CA GLN A 138 -16.12 -23.46 0.21
C GLN A 138 -16.68 -23.14 1.60
N TYR A 139 -16.75 -21.85 1.97
CA TYR A 139 -17.33 -21.44 3.25
C TYR A 139 -18.82 -21.72 3.35
N THR A 140 -19.58 -21.52 2.26
CA THR A 140 -21.01 -21.86 2.22
C THR A 140 -21.23 -23.37 2.40
N GLN A 141 -20.41 -24.20 1.77
CA GLN A 141 -20.49 -25.66 1.91
C GLN A 141 -20.09 -26.15 3.30
N ALA A 142 -19.10 -25.53 3.95
CA ALA A 142 -18.68 -25.90 5.30
C ALA A 142 -19.64 -25.42 6.41
N SER A 143 -20.55 -24.48 6.07
CA SER A 143 -21.53 -23.91 7.00
C SER A 143 -22.94 -24.48 6.80
N SER A 144 -23.11 -25.44 5.87
CA SER A 144 -24.34 -26.21 5.62
C SER A 144 -24.17 -27.62 6.18
#